data_AF-G0VBI9-F1
#
_entry.id   AF-G0VBI9-F1
#
_cell.length_a   1.000
_cell.length_b   1.000
_cell.length_c   1.000
_cell.angle_alpha   90.00
_cell.angle_beta   90.00
_cell.angle_gamma   90.00
#
_symmetry.space_group_name_H-M   'P 1'
#
loop_
_entity.id
_entity.type
_entity.pdbx_description
1 polymer ?
#
loop_
_entity_poly.entity_id
_entity_poly.type
_entity_poly.pdbx_seq_one_letter_code
_entity_poly.pdbx_strand_id
1 'polypeptide(L)' 'MAIQTPKQRIANEKFNKNIEKHRKYGKKKIAKNQESSLPISRLWIGVILFLLIGGGVLELLSYIL' A
#
# COMPACT_ATOMS: atom_id res chain seq x y z
N MET A 1 4.22 -11.93 -34.14
CA MET A 1 3.81 -13.00 -33.19
C MET A 1 4.35 -14.31 -33.74
N ALA A 2 5.11 -15.08 -32.97
CA ALA A 2 5.70 -16.33 -33.47
C ALA A 2 4.62 -17.37 -33.76
N ILE A 3 4.64 -17.97 -34.95
CA ILE A 3 3.74 -19.08 -35.29
C ILE A 3 4.16 -20.30 -34.44
N GLN A 4 3.25 -20.84 -33.63
CA GLN A 4 3.54 -22.02 -32.81
C GLN A 4 3.25 -23.28 -33.62
N THR A 5 4.17 -24.24 -33.57
CA THR A 5 3.93 -25.56 -34.16
C THR A 5 2.84 -26.32 -33.39
N PRO A 6 2.13 -27.27 -34.01
CA PRO A 6 1.10 -28.06 -33.32
C PRO A 6 1.62 -28.76 -32.07
N LYS A 7 2.88 -29.24 -32.10
CA LYS A 7 3.54 -29.87 -30.95
C LYS A 7 3.76 -28.87 -29.80
N GLN A 8 4.19 -27.65 -30.11
CA GLN A 8 4.35 -26.59 -29.10
C GLN A 8 3.01 -26.20 -28.48
N ARG A 9 1.94 -26.12 -29.27
CA ARG A 9 0.59 -25.82 -28.76
C ARG A 9 0.14 -26.84 -27.71
N ILE A 10 0.30 -28.13 -28.00
CA ILE A 10 -0.08 -29.22 -27.08
C ILE A 10 0.80 -29.21 -25.81
N ALA A 11 2.10 -28.98 -25.96
CA ALA A 11 3.03 -28.89 -24.84
C ALA A 11 2.69 -27.72 -23.91
N ASN A 12 2.36 -26.55 -24.49
CA ASN A 12 1.93 -25.37 -23.77
C ASN A 12 0.61 -25.63 -23.02
N GLU A 13 -0.36 -26.30 -23.65
CA GLU A 13 -1.62 -26.67 -23.02
C GLU A 13 -1.41 -27.62 -21.82
N LYS A 14 -0.56 -28.63 -21.97
CA LYS A 14 -0.20 -29.57 -20.89
C LYS A 14 0.50 -28.86 -19.74
N PHE A 15 1.44 -27.97 -20.05
CA PHE A 15 2.13 -27.16 -19.06
C PHE A 15 1.16 -26.26 -18.28
N ASN A 16 0.24 -25.59 -18.98
CA ASN A 16 -0.75 -24.70 -18.36
C ASN A 16 -1.67 -25.45 -17.39
N LYS A 17 -2.17 -26.63 -17.81
CA LYS A 17 -2.97 -27.52 -16.96
C LYS A 17 -2.22 -27.96 -15.69
N ASN A 18 -0.92 -28.24 -15.80
CA ASN A 18 -0.09 -28.57 -14.64
C ASN A 18 0.16 -27.37 -13.73
N ILE A 19 0.35 -26.18 -14.29
CA ILE A 19 0.50 -24.94 -13.52
C ILE A 19 -0.78 -24.63 -12.72
N GLU A 20 -1.94 -24.76 -13.36
CA GLU A 20 -3.24 -24.55 -12.72
C GLU A 20 -3.48 -25.53 -11.56
N LYS A 21 -3.16 -26.81 -11.75
CA LYS A 21 -3.35 -27.86 -10.73
C LYS A 21 -2.37 -27.78 -9.57
N HIS A 22 -1.09 -27.53 -9.84
CA HIS A 22 -0.03 -27.70 -8.85
C HIS A 22 0.58 -26.39 -8.35
N ARG A 23 0.68 -25.37 -9.22
CA ARG A 23 1.39 -24.12 -8.90
C ARG A 23 0.47 -22.97 -8.54
N LYS A 24 -0.86 -23.07 -8.82
CA LYS A 24 -1.88 -22.03 -8.59
C LYS A 24 -1.25 -20.64 -8.67
N TYR A 25 -0.91 -20.19 -9.89
CA TYR A 25 -0.23 -18.91 -10.22
C TYR A 25 0.11 -18.11 -8.97
N GLY A 26 1.32 -18.36 -8.43
CA GLY A 26 1.70 -18.09 -7.04
C GLY A 26 0.92 -16.95 -6.40
N LYS A 27 0.25 -17.26 -5.27
CA LYS A 27 -0.63 -16.38 -4.46
C LYS A 27 -0.49 -14.92 -4.87
N LYS A 28 -1.58 -14.33 -5.41
CA LYS A 28 -1.68 -12.89 -5.72
C LYS A 28 -0.89 -12.13 -4.65
N LYS A 29 0.17 -11.40 -5.06
CA LYS A 29 0.92 -10.55 -4.13
C LYS A 29 -0.14 -9.74 -3.41
N ILE A 30 -0.31 -9.97 -2.11
CA ILE A 30 -1.13 -9.13 -1.26
C ILE A 30 -0.55 -7.76 -1.53
N ALA A 31 -1.32 -6.89 -2.18
CA ALA A 31 -0.97 -5.49 -2.22
C ALA A 31 -0.85 -5.14 -0.75
N LYS A 32 0.38 -5.02 -0.24
CA LYS A 32 0.59 -4.36 1.04
C LYS A 32 -0.11 -3.04 0.80
N ASN A 33 -1.27 -2.86 1.43
CA ASN A 33 -1.79 -1.54 1.67
C ASN A 33 -0.63 -0.86 2.35
N GLN A 34 0.14 -0.12 1.56
CA GLN A 34 1.03 0.89 2.07
C GLN A 34 0.05 1.94 2.55
N GLU A 35 -0.60 1.66 3.69
CA GLU A 35 -1.02 2.74 4.55
C GLU A 35 0.28 3.47 4.80
N SER A 36 0.45 4.56 4.05
CA SER A 36 1.57 5.47 4.17
C SER A 36 1.40 6.10 5.54
N SER A 37 1.77 5.36 6.58
CA SER A 37 1.89 5.88 7.91
C SER A 37 2.92 6.99 7.79
N LEU A 38 2.47 8.22 8.01
CA LEU A 38 3.37 9.35 8.10
C LEU A 38 4.44 8.97 9.13
N PRO A 39 5.72 9.29 8.89
CA PRO A 39 6.82 8.90 9.77
C PRO A 39 6.75 9.56 11.15
N ILE A 40 5.72 10.36 11.42
CA ILE A 40 5.53 11.13 12.63
C ILE A 40 4.14 10.87 13.22
N SER A 41 4.09 10.72 14.54
CA SER A 41 2.83 10.46 15.22
C SER A 41 1.93 11.71 15.22
N ARG A 42 0.61 11.49 15.24
CA ARG A 42 -0.38 12.59 15.32
C ARG A 42 -0.20 13.45 16.57
N LEU A 43 0.29 12.86 17.67
CA LEU A 43 0.61 13.57 18.90
C LEU A 43 1.72 14.61 18.69
N TRP A 44 2.79 14.25 17.97
CA TRP A 44 3.89 15.18 17.67
C TRP A 44 3.44 16.32 16.75
N ILE A 45 2.56 16.06 15.78
CA ILE A 45 1.92 17.13 14.99
C ILE A 45 1.20 18.12 15.91
N GLY A 46 0.43 17.63 16.88
CA GLY A 46 -0.32 18.47 17.80
C GLY A 46 0.58 19.34 18.68
N VAL A 47 1.67 18.76 19.20
CA VAL A 47 2.67 19.49 19.99
C VAL A 47 3.34 20.59 19.16
N ILE A 48 3.76 20.28 17.93
CA ILE A 48 4.40 21.27 17.05
C ILE A 48 3.44 22.40 16.69
N LEU A 49 2.18 22.07 16.37
CA LEU A 49 1.15 23.06 16.08
C LEU A 49 0.88 23.97 17.29
N PHE A 50 0.82 23.39 18.48
CA PHE A 50 0.73 24.15 19.73
C PHE A 50 1.97 25.01 19.98
N LEU A 51 3.18 24.56 19.63
CA LEU A 51 4.38 25.40 19.78
C LEU A 51 4.36 26.62 18.85
N LEU A 52 3.82 26.46 17.63
CA LEU A 52 3.74 27.53 16.63
C LEU A 52 2.67 28.58 16.97
N ILE A 53 1.53 28.16 17.51
CA ILE A 53 0.34 29.04 17.64
C ILE A 53 -0.17 29.12 19.09
N GLY A 54 0.35 28.28 19.99
CA GLY A 54 -0.16 28.13 21.37
C GLY A 54 -0.09 29.39 22.19
N GLY A 55 0.92 30.25 21.98
CA GLY A 55 0.97 31.57 22.61
C GLY A 55 -0.25 32.43 22.25
N GLY A 56 -0.63 32.47 20.97
CA GLY A 56 -1.82 33.20 20.52
C GLY A 56 -3.12 32.58 21.02
N VAL A 57 -3.18 31.26 21.14
CA VAL A 57 -4.34 30.57 21.74
C VAL A 57 -4.48 30.93 23.22
N LEU A 58 -3.37 30.94 23.98
CA LEU A 58 -3.37 31.33 25.39
C LEU A 58 -3.71 32.80 25.59
N GLU A 59 -3.25 33.67 24.70
CA GLU A 59 -3.56 35.10 24.73
C GLU A 59 -5.05 35.37 24.46
N LEU A 60 -5.63 34.70 23.46
CA LEU A 60 -7.08 34.78 23.19
C LEU A 60 -7.92 34.26 24.36
N LEU A 61 -7.50 33.15 24.98
CA LEU A 61 -8.16 32.63 26.18
C LEU A 61 -8.07 33.61 27.34
N SER A 62 -6.94 34.29 27.51
CA SER A 62 -6.76 35.31 28.55
C SER A 62 -7.62 36.56 28.35
N TYR A 63 -8.09 36.84 27.13
CA TYR A 63 -9.02 37.97 26.88
C TYR A 63 -10.47 37.61 27.19
N ILE A 64 -10.82 36.33 27.16
CA ILE A 64 -12.19 35.85 27.32
C ILE A 64 -12.47 35.39 28.76
N LEU A 65 -11.44 34.87 29.45
CA LEU A 65 -11.49 34.40 30.83
C LEU A 65 -11.06 35.50 31.81
#